data_AF-A0A430EH19-F1
#
_entry.id   AF-A0A430EH19-F1
#
_cell.length_a   1.000
_cell.length_b   1.000
_cell.length_c   1.000
_cell.angle_alpha   90.00
_cell.angle_beta   90.00
_cell.angle_gamma   90.00
#
_symmetry.space_group_name_H-M   'P 1'
#
loop_
_entity.id
_entity.type
_entity.pdbx_description
1 polymer ?
#
loop_
_entity_poly.entity_id
_entity_poly.type
_entity_poly.pdbx_seq_one_letter_code
_entity_poly.pdbx_strand_id
1 'polypeptide(L)'
;MSGRYTVYLTDGAETDLAEIHGWIAANRSPEQAEAFLEAMLAKVDSLEAFPDRGSVPVELDALGIREFRQLVAPPYRLIYRVIVDHVFVFLIADGRRDFQALLERRLLSA
;
A
#
# COMPACT_ATOMS: atom_id res chain seq x y z
N MET A 1 -23.33 -6.18 8.85
CA MET A 1 -23.12 -6.98 7.62
C MET A 1 -21.67 -7.42 7.62
N SER A 2 -21.37 -8.66 8.01
CA SER A 2 -20.00 -9.20 7.94
C SER A 2 -19.81 -9.87 6.58
N GLY A 3 -19.63 -9.06 5.54
CA GLY A 3 -18.96 -9.53 4.33
C GLY A 3 -17.47 -9.32 4.53
N ARG A 4 -16.65 -10.34 4.31
CA ARG A 4 -15.21 -10.12 4.11
C ARG A 4 -15.04 -9.41 2.78
N TYR A 5 -14.23 -8.37 2.76
CA TYR A 5 -13.82 -7.72 1.52
C TYR A 5 -12.83 -8.61 0.79
N THR A 6 -12.90 -8.62 -0.54
CA THR A 6 -11.88 -9.27 -1.36
C THR A 6 -10.77 -8.26 -1.65
N VAL A 7 -9.53 -8.61 -1.34
CA VAL A 7 -8.38 -7.71 -1.51
C VAL A 7 -7.59 -8.11 -2.75
N TYR A 8 -7.28 -7.14 -3.60
CA TYR A 8 -6.46 -7.29 -4.81
C TYR A 8 -5.25 -6.38 -4.74
N LEU A 9 -4.11 -6.89 -5.20
CA LEU A 9 -2.96 -6.08 -5.57
C LEU A 9 -3.09 -5.75 -7.06
N THR A 10 -2.84 -4.49 -7.44
CA THR A 10 -2.63 -4.18 -8.85
C THR A 10 -1.24 -4.67 -9.28
N ASP A 11 -1.03 -4.87 -10.59
CA ASP A 11 0.30 -5.19 -11.14
C ASP A 11 1.38 -4.20 -10.67
N GLY A 12 0.99 -2.94 -10.50
CA GLY A 12 1.84 -1.90 -9.95
C GLY A 12 2.28 -2.20 -8.51
N ALA A 13 1.34 -2.55 -7.64
CA ALA A 13 1.62 -2.89 -6.25
C ALA A 13 2.38 -4.21 -6.10
N GLU A 14 2.11 -5.21 -6.93
CA GLU A 14 2.89 -6.46 -6.96
C GLU A 14 4.34 -6.20 -7.38
N THR A 15 4.54 -5.36 -8.40
CA THR A 15 5.88 -4.93 -8.83
C THR A 15 6.60 -4.19 -7.71
N ASP A 16 5.92 -3.25 -7.04
CA ASP A 16 6.50 -2.51 -5.92
C ASP A 16 6.96 -3.47 -4.79
N LEU A 17 6.13 -4.45 -4.44
CA LEU A 17 6.44 -5.46 -3.42
C LEU A 17 7.68 -6.27 -3.79
N ALA A 18 7.73 -6.76 -5.03
CA ALA A 18 8.85 -7.55 -5.54
C ALA A 18 10.16 -6.75 -5.60
N GLU A 19 10.12 -5.50 -6.06
CA GLU A 19 11.28 -4.62 -6.13
C GLU A 19 11.82 -4.27 -4.74
N ILE A 20 10.94 -3.92 -3.79
CA ILE A 20 11.35 -3.60 -2.43
C ILE A 20 11.94 -4.84 -1.75
N HIS A 21 11.27 -5.99 -1.84
CA HIS A 21 11.76 -7.25 -1.28
C HIS A 21 13.14 -7.61 -1.86
N GLY A 22 13.28 -7.61 -3.19
CA GLY A 22 14.54 -7.93 -3.87
C GLY A 22 15.66 -6.97 -3.49
N TRP A 23 15.36 -5.66 -3.36
CA TRP A 23 16.33 -4.69 -2.91
C TRP A 23 16.77 -4.93 -1.46
N ILE A 24 15.84 -5.23 -0.53
CA ILE A 24 16.19 -5.54 0.86
C ILE A 24 17.05 -6.81 0.94
N ALA A 25 16.67 -7.87 0.21
CA ALA A 25 17.41 -9.12 0.19
C ALA A 25 18.85 -8.92 -0.30
N ALA A 26 19.05 -8.10 -1.32
CA ALA A 26 20.36 -7.84 -1.91
C ALA A 26 21.23 -6.87 -1.08
N ASN A 27 20.63 -5.88 -0.41
CA ASN A 27 21.37 -4.78 0.24
C ASN A 27 21.40 -4.88 1.76
N ARG A 28 20.54 -5.71 2.37
CA ARG A 28 20.47 -5.92 3.81
C ARG A 28 20.61 -7.39 4.14
N SER A 29 19.52 -8.15 4.20
CA SER A 29 19.57 -9.60 4.37
C SER A 29 18.26 -10.25 3.92
N PRO A 30 18.28 -11.56 3.57
CA PRO A 30 17.08 -12.32 3.28
C PRO A 30 16.05 -12.28 4.41
N GLU A 31 16.49 -12.34 5.67
CA GLU A 31 15.59 -12.34 6.84
C GLU A 31 14.84 -11.01 6.97
N GLN A 32 15.51 -9.89 6.67
CA GLN A 32 14.85 -8.58 6.64
C GLN A 32 13.88 -8.44 5.48
N ALA A 33 14.14 -9.10 4.35
CA ALA A 33 13.24 -9.10 3.20
C ALA A 33 11.97 -9.89 3.52
N GLU A 34 12.12 -11.06 4.14
CA GLU A 34 10.99 -11.87 4.60
C GLU A 34 10.16 -11.13 5.66
N ALA A 35 10.80 -10.53 6.65
CA ALA A 35 10.09 -9.74 7.67
C ALA A 35 9.31 -8.56 7.07
N PHE A 36 9.84 -7.94 6.00
CA PHE A 36 9.10 -6.93 5.25
C PHE A 36 7.87 -7.52 4.55
N LEU A 37 8.03 -8.67 3.86
CA LEU A 37 6.95 -9.34 3.15
C LEU A 37 5.82 -9.75 4.12
N GLU A 38 6.17 -10.41 5.23
CA GLU A 38 5.21 -10.77 6.28
C GLU A 38 4.45 -9.56 6.81
N ALA A 39 5.15 -8.45 7.06
CA ALA A 39 4.53 -7.21 7.53
C ALA A 39 3.57 -6.61 6.49
N MET A 40 3.87 -6.68 5.19
CA MET A 40 2.97 -6.20 4.14
C MET A 40 1.74 -7.10 4.00
N LEU A 41 1.93 -8.42 3.97
CA LEU A 41 0.85 -9.40 3.88
C LEU A 41 -0.12 -9.27 5.06
N ALA A 42 0.39 -9.13 6.29
CA ALA A 42 -0.46 -8.91 7.46
C ALA A 42 -1.31 -7.61 7.35
N LYS A 43 -0.83 -6.56 6.67
CA LYS A 43 -1.64 -5.37 6.39
C LYS A 43 -2.70 -5.64 5.33
N VAL A 44 -2.33 -6.32 4.24
CA VAL A 44 -3.26 -6.70 3.16
C VAL A 44 -4.39 -7.56 3.72
N ASP A 45 -4.07 -8.63 4.46
CA ASP A 45 -5.05 -9.55 5.04
C ASP A 45 -6.02 -8.84 5.99
N SER A 46 -5.51 -7.89 6.78
CA SER A 46 -6.35 -7.13 7.71
C SER A 46 -7.39 -6.24 7.01
N LEU A 47 -7.21 -5.93 5.73
CA LEU A 47 -8.17 -5.15 4.95
C LEU A 47 -9.42 -5.95 4.60
N GLU A 48 -9.39 -7.29 4.64
CA GLU A 48 -10.58 -8.12 4.44
C GLU A 48 -11.67 -7.79 5.48
N ALA A 49 -11.27 -7.50 6.72
CA ALA A 49 -12.17 -7.26 7.83
C ALA A 49 -12.37 -5.77 8.13
N PHE A 50 -11.36 -4.94 7.88
CA PHE A 50 -11.34 -3.54 8.33
C PHE A 50 -10.81 -2.59 7.26
N PRO A 51 -11.44 -2.51 6.08
CA PRO A 51 -10.94 -1.70 4.97
C PRO A 51 -11.07 -0.19 5.22
N ASP A 52 -12.01 0.27 6.07
CA ASP A 52 -12.21 1.71 6.32
C ASP A 52 -11.29 2.29 7.39
N ARG A 53 -10.44 1.47 8.03
CA ARG A 53 -9.55 1.92 9.13
C ARG A 53 -8.38 2.80 8.68
N GLY A 54 -8.05 2.77 7.38
CA GLY A 54 -6.97 3.57 6.81
C GLY A 54 -7.36 5.05 6.73
N SER A 55 -6.42 5.92 7.10
CA SER A 55 -6.55 7.37 6.94
C SER A 55 -6.39 7.78 5.48
N VAL A 56 -6.81 8.98 5.12
CA VAL A 56 -6.49 9.56 3.80
C VAL A 56 -5.02 9.99 3.80
N PRO A 57 -4.24 9.73 2.72
CA PRO A 57 -2.91 10.32 2.54
C PRO A 57 -2.98 11.84 2.60
N VAL A 58 -2.18 12.47 3.46
CA VAL A 58 -2.18 13.95 3.61
C VAL A 58 -1.86 14.65 2.30
N GLU A 59 -1.03 14.01 1.48
CA GLU A 59 -0.65 14.46 0.14
C GLU A 59 -1.85 14.53 -0.81
N LEU A 60 -2.78 13.56 -0.70
CA LEU A 60 -3.99 13.51 -1.52
C LEU A 60 -5.13 14.35 -0.90
N ASP A 61 -5.22 14.40 0.43
CA ASP A 61 -6.21 15.23 1.14
C ASP A 61 -5.97 16.72 0.85
N ALA A 62 -4.71 17.14 0.73
CA ALA A 62 -4.34 18.50 0.34
C ALA A 62 -4.85 18.89 -1.07
N LEU A 63 -5.10 17.90 -1.94
CA LEU A 63 -5.66 18.07 -3.28
C LEU A 63 -7.19 17.83 -3.32
N GLY A 64 -7.82 17.56 -2.17
CA GLY A 64 -9.25 17.22 -2.07
C GLY A 64 -9.57 15.79 -2.51
N ILE A 65 -8.56 14.94 -2.76
CA ILE A 65 -8.73 13.56 -3.22
C ILE A 65 -8.86 12.64 -2.00
N ARG A 66 -10.08 12.17 -1.75
CA ARG A 66 -10.43 11.36 -0.55
C ARG A 66 -10.81 9.92 -0.83
N GLU A 67 -10.78 9.50 -2.09
CA GLU A 67 -11.11 8.13 -2.50
C GLU A 67 -10.01 7.11 -2.16
N PHE A 68 -8.80 7.59 -1.89
CA PHE A 68 -7.66 6.78 -1.48
C PHE A 68 -7.50 6.79 0.04
N ARG A 69 -7.11 5.62 0.55
CA ARG A 69 -6.76 5.39 1.94
C ARG A 69 -5.34 4.84 2.04
N GLN A 70 -4.77 4.93 3.24
CA GLN A 70 -3.46 4.38 3.54
C GLN A 70 -3.43 3.54 4.80
N LEU A 71 -2.57 2.52 4.76
CA LEU A 71 -2.05 1.85 5.95
C LEU A 71 -0.55 2.11 6.06
N VAL A 72 -0.10 2.41 7.28
CA VAL A 72 1.33 2.60 7.59
C VAL A 72 1.88 1.33 8.24
N ALA A 73 3.00 0.86 7.72
CA ALA A 73 3.82 -0.23 8.22
C ALA A 73 5.28 0.25 8.21
N PRO A 74 5.72 1.06 9.19
CA PRO A 74 6.94 1.83 9.09
C PRO A 74 8.17 1.01 8.68
N PRO A 75 8.99 1.50 7.74
CA PRO A 75 8.89 2.79 7.05
C PRO A 75 7.91 2.82 5.86
N TYR A 76 7.23 1.72 5.54
CA TYR A 76 6.43 1.56 4.33
C TYR A 76 4.97 2.02 4.48
N ARG A 77 4.35 2.35 3.36
CA ARG A 77 2.95 2.74 3.23
C ARG A 77 2.30 1.93 2.12
N LEU A 78 1.07 1.49 2.36
CA LEU A 78 0.21 0.87 1.35
C LEU A 78 -0.91 1.86 1.03
N ILE A 79 -1.10 2.19 -0.24
CA ILE A 79 -2.19 3.05 -0.71
C ILE A 79 -3.22 2.19 -1.41
N TYR A 80 -4.48 2.34 -1.02
CA TYR A 80 -5.57 1.50 -1.51
C TYR A 80 -6.87 2.27 -1.68
N ARG A 81 -7.82 1.67 -2.40
CA ARG A 81 -9.22 2.13 -2.50
C ARG A 81 -10.16 1.03 -2.09
N VAL A 82 -11.32 1.42 -1.57
CA VAL A 82 -12.44 0.52 -1.29
C VAL A 82 -13.53 0.80 -2.31
N ILE A 83 -13.93 -0.22 -3.07
CA ILE A 83 -14.97 -0.12 -4.10
C ILE A 83 -15.99 -1.23 -3.82
N VAL A 84 -17.16 -0.83 -3.33
CA VAL A 84 -18.22 -1.74 -2.89
C VAL A 84 -17.70 -2.69 -1.80
N ASP A 85 -17.39 -3.92 -2.15
CA ASP A 85 -16.90 -5.03 -1.32
C ASP A 85 -15.48 -5.49 -1.70
N HIS A 86 -14.80 -4.70 -2.54
CA HIS A 86 -13.45 -4.97 -3.01
C HIS A 86 -12.46 -3.91 -2.53
N VAL A 87 -11.25 -4.34 -2.20
CA VAL A 87 -10.14 -3.48 -1.82
C VAL A 87 -9.05 -3.63 -2.87
N PHE A 88 -8.60 -2.52 -3.44
CA PHE A 88 -7.53 -2.51 -4.44
C PHE A 88 -6.32 -1.78 -3.86
N VAL A 89 -5.22 -2.49 -3.65
CA VAL A 89 -3.93 -1.91 -3.25
C VAL A 89 -3.20 -1.48 -4.51
N PHE A 90 -2.95 -0.18 -4.65
CA PHE A 90 -2.38 0.44 -5.85
C PHE A 90 -0.88 0.68 -5.77
N LEU A 91 -0.36 0.93 -4.58
CA LEU A 91 1.01 1.35 -4.36
C LEU A 91 1.50 0.81 -3.02
N ILE A 92 2.69 0.20 -3.03
CA ILE A 92 3.46 -0.10 -1.83
C ILE A 92 4.76 0.67 -1.93
N ALA A 93 5.08 1.50 -0.94
CA ALA A 93 6.22 2.39 -1.07
C ALA A 93 6.88 2.69 0.26
N ASP A 94 8.18 2.95 0.20
CA ASP A 94 8.95 3.48 1.33
C ASP A 94 8.54 4.93 1.60
N GLY A 95 7.89 5.17 2.75
CA GLY A 95 7.38 6.47 3.16
C GLY A 95 8.47 7.50 3.47
N ARG A 96 9.76 7.12 3.46
CA ARG A 96 10.89 8.06 3.59
C ARG A 96 11.23 8.78 2.28
N ARG A 97 10.72 8.30 1.15
CA ARG A 97 10.90 8.94 -0.16
C ARG A 97 9.93 10.11 -0.32
N ASP A 98 10.17 10.95 -1.32
CA ASP A 98 9.21 11.99 -1.71
C ASP A 98 7.90 11.34 -2.17
N PHE A 99 6.94 11.30 -1.25
CA PHE A 99 5.69 10.59 -1.43
C PHE A 99 4.73 11.37 -2.33
N GLN A 100 4.80 12.71 -2.31
CA GLN A 100 3.98 13.54 -3.18
C GLN A 100 4.35 13.30 -4.65
N ALA A 101 5.64 13.42 -4.99
CA ALA A 101 6.11 13.17 -6.35
C ALA A 101 5.80 11.74 -6.82
N LEU A 102 5.88 10.76 -5.91
CA LEU A 102 5.55 9.37 -6.22
C LEU A 102 4.06 9.19 -6.53
N LEU A 103 3.17 9.76 -5.73
CA LEU A 103 1.72 9.69 -5.93
C LEU A 103 1.31 10.39 -7.22
N GLU A 104 1.87 11.56 -7.50
CA GLU A 104 1.64 12.27 -8.76
C GLU A 104 1.97 11.38 -9.97
N ARG A 105 3.16 10.77 -9.96
CA ARG A 105 3.61 9.88 -11.05
C ARG A 105 2.78 8.61 -11.19
N ARG A 106 2.42 7.97 -10.07
CA ARG A 106 1.83 6.61 -10.07
C ARG A 106 0.31 6.60 -10.12
N LEU A 107 -0.36 7.62 -9.57
CA LEU A 107 -1.81 7.64 -9.41
C LEU A 107 -2.48 8.78 -10.18
N LEU A 108 -1.80 9.92 -10.38
CA LEU A 108 -2.42 11.13 -10.96
C LEU A 108 -2.00 11.41 -12.41
N SER A 109 -0.95 10.74 -12.91
CA SER A 109 -0.40 10.94 -14.26
C SER A 109 -0.98 9.95 -15.29
N ALA A 110 -2.26 9.62 -15.18
CA ALA A 110 -2.96 8.76 -16.16
C ALA A 110 -3.39 9.53 -17.41
#